data_AF-A0A1F9LC46-F1
#
_entry.id   AF-A0A1F9LC46-F1
#
_cell.length_a   1.000
_cell.length_b   1.000
_cell.length_c   1.000
_cell.angle_alpha   90.00
_cell.angle_beta   90.00
_cell.angle_gamma   90.00
#
_symmetry.space_group_name_H-M   'P 1'
#
loop_
_entity.id
_entity.type
_entity.pdbx_description
1 polymer ?
#
loop_
_entity_poly.entity_id
_entity_poly.type
_entity_poly.pdbx_seq_one_letter_code
_entity_poly.pdbx_strand_id
1 'polypeptide(L)'
;MHVLDPFEVAEVRVWPLNLDHLKKNKQREYLDRAEYTVFQKVLAESKLGAVLNEKPPKPTAAIELPQDYRHRIVPDSLYPHRKHPDVRLARRANTIANLARVISERKVSRGLRQTLLTQARRLERLAVERLKDFPHGSADEAEE
;
A
#
# COMPACT_ATOMS: atom_id res chain seq x y z
N MET A 1 -0.16 -0.43 15.11
CA MET A 1 0.98 -0.16 14.20
C MET A 1 0.40 0.01 12.82
N HIS A 2 0.56 1.18 12.20
CA HIS A 2 -0.06 1.46 10.90
C HIS A 2 0.94 1.20 9.78
N VAL A 3 0.81 0.06 9.11
CA VAL A 3 1.61 -0.30 7.92
C VAL A 3 1.23 0.58 6.72
N LEU A 4 0.03 1.16 6.75
CA LEU A 4 -0.60 1.98 5.72
C LEU A 4 -1.20 3.24 6.35
N ASP A 5 -0.98 4.41 5.74
CA ASP A 5 -1.72 5.64 6.06
C ASP A 5 -3.04 5.63 5.24
N PRO A 6 -4.23 5.62 5.87
CA PRO A 6 -5.52 5.64 5.16
C PRO A 6 -5.67 6.82 4.20
N PHE A 7 -5.06 7.97 4.49
CA PHE A 7 -5.10 9.14 3.61
C PHE A 7 -4.28 8.98 2.32
N GLU A 8 -3.51 7.90 2.22
CA GLU A 8 -2.78 7.54 1.01
C GLU A 8 -3.50 6.50 0.15
N VAL A 9 -4.64 5.98 0.61
CA VAL A 9 -5.41 4.99 -0.14
C VAL A 9 -6.22 5.72 -1.21
N ALA A 10 -5.87 5.49 -2.47
CA ALA A 10 -6.61 6.05 -3.60
C ALA A 10 -7.91 5.29 -3.84
N GLU A 11 -7.86 3.97 -3.74
CA GLU A 11 -8.96 3.07 -4.13
C GLU A 11 -9.04 1.86 -3.20
N VAL A 12 -10.25 1.32 -3.10
CA VAL A 12 -10.54 0.07 -2.41
C VAL A 12 -11.14 -0.91 -3.41
N ARG A 13 -10.76 -2.17 -3.29
CA ARG A 13 -11.34 -3.28 -4.05
C ARG A 13 -11.81 -4.36 -3.10
N VAL A 14 -13.03 -4.84 -3.30
CA VAL A 14 -13.69 -5.83 -2.43
C VAL A 14 -14.19 -6.99 -3.27
N TRP A 15 -13.95 -8.21 -2.81
CA TRP A 15 -14.50 -9.44 -3.35
C TRP A 15 -15.52 -10.01 -2.36
N PRO A 16 -16.83 -9.91 -2.63
CA PRO A 16 -17.84 -10.51 -1.76
C PRO A 16 -17.83 -12.03 -1.94
N LEU A 17 -17.61 -12.75 -0.84
CA LEU A 17 -17.61 -14.21 -0.82
C LEU A 17 -18.86 -14.70 -0.10
N ASN A 18 -19.71 -15.49 -0.77
CA ASN A 18 -20.81 -16.19 -0.13
C ASN A 18 -20.36 -17.62 0.22
N LEU A 19 -20.18 -17.90 1.51
CA LEU A 19 -19.67 -19.18 2.00
C LEU A 19 -20.67 -19.89 2.94
N ASP A 20 -21.92 -19.42 3.02
CA ASP A 20 -22.91 -19.91 4.00
C ASP A 20 -23.28 -21.38 3.79
N HIS A 21 -23.12 -21.86 2.56
CA HIS A 21 -23.34 -23.26 2.18
C HIS A 21 -22.22 -24.22 2.64
N LEU A 22 -21.08 -23.69 3.13
CA LEU A 22 -19.92 -24.49 3.53
C LEU A 22 -19.83 -24.67 5.05
N LYS A 23 -19.34 -25.84 5.49
CA LYS A 23 -18.95 -26.05 6.89
C LYS A 23 -17.75 -25.16 7.26
N LYS A 24 -17.65 -24.74 8.53
CA LYS A 24 -16.60 -23.83 9.04
C LYS A 24 -15.16 -24.17 8.59
N ASN A 25 -14.77 -25.44 8.62
CA ASN A 25 -13.42 -25.85 8.20
C ASN A 25 -13.17 -25.57 6.71
N LYS A 26 -14.19 -25.80 5.86
CA LYS A 26 -14.14 -25.53 4.42
C LYS A 26 -14.24 -24.05 4.09
N GLN A 27 -14.98 -23.27 4.90
CA GLN A 27 -14.98 -21.81 4.80
C GLN A 27 -13.57 -21.26 5.02
N ARG A 28 -12.88 -21.71 6.09
CA ARG A 28 -11.52 -21.27 6.39
C ARG A 28 -10.53 -21.64 5.28
N GLU A 29 -10.60 -22.87 4.78
CA GLU A 29 -9.76 -23.33 3.66
C GLU A 29 -9.99 -22.46 2.40
N TYR A 30 -11.24 -22.13 2.10
CA TYR A 30 -11.57 -21.26 0.97
C TYR A 30 -11.04 -19.83 1.18
N LEU A 31 -11.19 -19.27 2.38
CA LEU A 31 -10.68 -17.93 2.71
C LEU A 31 -9.16 -17.84 2.57
N ASP A 32 -8.43 -18.84 3.07
CA ASP A 32 -6.96 -18.89 2.95
C ASP A 32 -6.53 -18.91 1.46
N ARG A 33 -7.28 -19.64 0.61
CA ARG A 33 -7.05 -19.68 -0.84
C ARG A 33 -7.42 -18.37 -1.53
N ALA A 34 -8.52 -17.74 -1.13
CA ALA A 34 -8.94 -16.45 -1.65
C ALA A 34 -7.90 -15.37 -1.31
N GLU A 35 -7.42 -15.34 -0.06
CA GLU A 35 -6.37 -14.41 0.39
C GLU A 35 -5.08 -14.60 -0.42
N TYR A 36 -4.63 -15.84 -0.61
CA TYR A 36 -3.44 -16.11 -1.42
C TYR A 36 -3.63 -15.70 -2.88
N THR A 37 -4.80 -15.96 -3.47
CA THR A 37 -5.12 -15.57 -4.85
C THR A 37 -5.10 -14.06 -5.02
N VAL A 38 -5.76 -13.32 -4.11
CA VAL A 38 -5.74 -11.85 -4.12
C VAL A 38 -4.31 -11.34 -3.95
N PHE A 39 -3.53 -11.92 -3.03
CA PHE A 39 -2.15 -11.54 -2.80
C PHE A 39 -1.28 -11.69 -4.05
N GLN A 40 -1.37 -12.82 -4.75
CA GLN A 40 -0.64 -13.03 -6.01
C GLN A 40 -1.05 -12.02 -7.08
N LYS A 41 -2.36 -11.76 -7.20
CA LYS A 41 -2.90 -10.76 -8.14
C LYS A 41 -2.34 -9.37 -7.87
N VAL A 42 -2.44 -8.88 -6.64
CA VAL A 42 -1.97 -7.52 -6.30
C VAL A 42 -0.45 -7.40 -6.27
N LEU A 43 0.27 -8.50 -6.03
CA LEU A 43 1.72 -8.54 -6.16
C LEU A 43 2.15 -8.37 -7.62
N ALA A 44 1.47 -9.05 -8.55
CA ALA A 44 1.71 -8.92 -9.99
C ALA A 44 1.33 -7.54 -10.53
N GLU A 45 0.23 -6.95 -10.04
CA GLU A 45 -0.22 -5.61 -10.43
C GLU A 45 0.62 -4.47 -9.79
N SER A 46 1.41 -4.79 -8.76
CA SER A 46 2.20 -3.80 -8.03
C SER A 46 3.42 -3.34 -8.84
N LYS A 47 3.50 -2.04 -9.16
CA LYS A 47 4.67 -1.39 -9.79
C LYS A 47 5.99 -1.56 -9.03
N LEU A 48 5.94 -1.87 -7.74
CA LEU A 48 7.12 -2.08 -6.89
C LEU A 48 7.39 -3.55 -6.57
N GLY A 49 6.61 -4.47 -7.16
CA GLY A 49 6.67 -5.90 -6.84
C GLY A 49 6.51 -6.20 -5.34
N ALA A 50 5.74 -5.40 -4.61
CA ALA A 50 5.63 -5.50 -3.16
C ALA A 50 4.23 -5.10 -2.66
N VAL A 51 3.67 -5.95 -1.81
CA VAL A 51 2.41 -5.74 -1.10
C VAL A 51 2.72 -5.36 0.33
N LEU A 52 2.05 -4.33 0.84
CA LEU A 52 2.18 -3.92 2.23
C LEU A 52 1.32 -4.84 3.10
N ASN A 53 1.91 -5.95 3.54
CA ASN A 53 1.26 -6.88 4.47
C ASN A 53 2.23 -7.26 5.59
N GLU A 54 1.72 -7.43 6.81
CA GLU A 54 2.55 -7.80 7.97
C GLU A 54 3.09 -9.23 7.87
N LYS A 55 2.27 -10.14 7.31
CA LYS A 55 2.61 -11.53 7.06
C LYS A 55 2.07 -11.95 5.69
N PRO A 56 2.89 -12.54 4.81
CA PRO A 56 2.37 -13.09 3.57
C PRO A 56 1.41 -14.26 3.86
N PRO A 57 0.34 -14.43 3.07
CA PRO A 57 -0.53 -15.58 3.18
C PRO A 57 0.24 -16.87 2.87
N LYS A 58 -0.24 -17.99 3.40
CA LYS A 58 0.35 -19.30 3.11
C LYS A 58 0.18 -19.63 1.63
N PRO A 59 1.21 -20.17 0.96
CA PRO A 59 1.06 -20.66 -0.41
C PRO A 59 -0.02 -21.75 -0.48
N THR A 60 -1.02 -21.53 -1.31
CA THR A 60 -2.14 -22.46 -1.53
C THR A 60 -2.54 -22.47 -3.01
N ALA A 61 -3.42 -23.39 -3.40
CA ALA A 61 -3.93 -23.42 -4.77
C ALA A 61 -4.82 -22.20 -5.03
N ALA A 62 -4.56 -21.48 -6.12
CA ALA A 62 -5.39 -20.37 -6.56
C ALA A 62 -6.84 -20.82 -6.80
N ILE A 63 -7.76 -19.87 -6.69
CA ILE A 63 -9.18 -20.06 -7.00
C ILE A 63 -9.64 -18.99 -8.00
N GLU A 64 -10.77 -19.25 -8.65
CA GLU A 64 -11.49 -18.19 -9.33
C GLU A 64 -12.16 -17.30 -8.28
N LEU A 65 -11.85 -16.00 -8.34
CA LEU A 65 -12.46 -15.00 -7.47
C LEU A 65 -13.78 -14.52 -8.11
N PRO A 66 -14.82 -14.24 -7.30
CA PRO A 66 -16.05 -13.65 -7.83
C PRO A 66 -15.81 -12.22 -8.34
N GLN A 67 -16.85 -11.62 -8.92
CA GLN A 67 -16.81 -10.23 -9.36
C GLN A 67 -16.33 -9.30 -8.24
N ASP A 68 -15.30 -8.50 -8.53
CA ASP A 68 -14.83 -7.48 -7.62
C ASP A 68 -15.56 -6.15 -7.78
N TYR A 69 -15.62 -5.41 -6.68
CA TYR A 69 -16.14 -4.06 -6.64
C TYR A 69 -14.99 -3.12 -6.29
N ARG A 70 -14.62 -2.26 -7.25
CA ARG A 70 -13.54 -1.29 -7.12
C ARG A 70 -14.12 0.12 -7.07
N HIS A 71 -13.71 0.91 -6.07
CA HIS A 71 -14.12 2.29 -5.96
C HIS A 71 -13.00 3.20 -5.44
N ARG A 72 -13.01 4.46 -5.89
CA ARG A 72 -12.07 5.49 -5.44
C ARG A 72 -12.57 6.10 -4.14
N ILE A 73 -11.69 6.29 -3.15
CA ILE A 73 -12.07 6.88 -1.85
C ILE A 73 -12.33 8.37 -1.99
N VAL A 74 -11.47 9.08 -2.73
CA VAL A 74 -11.58 10.52 -2.95
C VAL A 74 -12.01 10.75 -4.40
N PRO A 75 -13.19 11.35 -4.64
CA PRO A 75 -13.66 11.70 -5.97
C PRO A 75 -12.68 12.62 -6.72
N ASP A 76 -12.61 12.46 -8.03
CA ASP A 76 -11.67 13.21 -8.88
C ASP A 76 -11.92 14.72 -8.85
N SER A 77 -13.17 15.14 -8.65
CA SER A 77 -13.53 16.56 -8.53
C SER A 77 -12.97 17.23 -7.27
N LEU A 78 -12.70 16.47 -6.21
CA LEU A 78 -12.20 17.01 -4.94
C LEU A 78 -10.67 16.93 -4.81
N TYR A 79 -10.04 16.07 -5.61
CA TYR A 79 -8.61 15.77 -5.48
C TYR A 79 -7.68 16.97 -5.79
N PRO A 80 -7.92 17.77 -6.86
CA PRO A 80 -7.06 18.92 -7.19
C PRO A 80 -7.11 20.04 -6.14
N HIS A 81 -8.25 20.22 -5.48
CA HIS A 81 -8.51 21.37 -4.61
C HIS A 81 -8.08 21.17 -3.15
N ARG A 82 -7.67 19.95 -2.75
CA ARG A 82 -7.48 19.59 -1.34
C ARG A 82 -6.04 19.26 -0.93
N LYS A 83 -5.05 19.38 -1.80
CA LYS A 83 -3.72 18.84 -1.46
C LYS A 83 -2.57 19.67 -2.00
N HIS A 84 -1.78 20.20 -1.07
CA HIS A 84 -0.40 20.62 -1.37
C HIS A 84 0.37 19.39 -1.87
N PRO A 85 1.09 19.46 -3.00
CA PRO A 85 1.73 18.30 -3.64
C PRO A 85 2.67 17.56 -2.68
N ASP A 86 3.36 18.30 -1.81
CA ASP A 86 4.34 17.76 -0.86
C ASP A 86 3.75 17.16 0.43
N VAL A 87 2.46 17.31 0.71
CA VAL A 87 1.81 16.69 1.90
C VAL A 87 1.95 15.17 1.86
N ARG A 88 1.95 14.59 0.65
CA ARG A 88 2.15 13.14 0.47
C ARG A 88 3.57 12.72 0.84
N LEU A 89 4.59 13.52 0.49
CA LEU A 89 5.99 13.26 0.87
C LEU A 89 6.16 13.33 2.38
N ALA A 90 5.66 14.39 3.00
CA ALA A 90 5.75 14.60 4.46
C ALA A 90 5.10 13.45 5.24
N ARG A 91 3.88 13.03 4.85
CA ARG A 91 3.19 11.90 5.49
C ARG A 91 3.97 10.60 5.38
N ARG A 92 4.50 10.27 4.19
CA ARG A 92 5.32 9.06 4.01
C ARG A 92 6.61 9.08 4.82
N ALA A 93 7.30 10.22 4.84
CA ALA A 93 8.50 10.39 5.65
C ALA A 93 8.18 10.13 7.13
N ASN A 94 7.06 10.66 7.63
CA ASN A 94 6.61 10.38 8.99
C ASN A 94 6.25 8.90 9.22
N THR A 95 5.58 8.23 8.28
CA THR A 95 5.32 6.78 8.38
C THR A 95 6.61 5.96 8.45
N ILE A 96 7.60 6.29 7.62
CA ILE A 96 8.92 5.64 7.62
C ILE A 96 9.64 5.87 8.96
N ALA A 97 9.66 7.11 9.45
CA ALA A 97 10.28 7.45 10.74
C ALA A 97 9.64 6.66 11.89
N ASN A 98 8.31 6.60 11.94
CA ASN A 98 7.58 5.82 12.94
C ASN A 98 7.86 4.31 12.85
N LEU A 99 7.92 3.76 11.63
CA LEU A 99 8.25 2.35 11.41
C LEU A 99 9.70 2.04 11.83
N ALA A 100 10.64 2.93 11.51
CA ALA A 100 12.04 2.80 11.90
C ALA A 100 12.20 2.82 13.44
N ARG A 101 11.53 3.76 14.12
CA ARG A 101 11.50 3.83 15.60
C ARG A 101 10.95 2.54 16.22
N VAL A 102 9.84 2.02 15.66
CA VAL A 102 9.27 0.74 16.10
C VAL A 102 10.25 -0.43 15.92
N ILE A 103 11.02 -0.44 14.84
CA ILE A 103 12.03 -1.47 14.57
C ILE A 103 13.23 -1.35 15.51
N SER A 104 13.60 -0.14 15.94
CA SER A 104 14.72 0.07 16.88
C SER A 104 14.35 -0.30 18.32
N GLU A 105 13.11 -0.10 18.73
CA GLU A 105 12.67 -0.33 20.12
C GLU A 105 12.41 -1.80 20.46
N ARG A 106 12.18 -2.67 19.47
CA ARG A 106 11.80 -4.07 19.71
C ARG A 106 12.24 -5.01 18.59
N LYS A 107 12.34 -6.30 18.92
CA LYS A 107 12.57 -7.36 17.93
C LYS A 107 11.33 -7.53 17.05
N VAL A 108 11.47 -7.18 15.76
CA VAL A 108 10.41 -7.24 14.76
C VAL A 108 10.60 -8.37 13.74
N SER A 109 9.53 -8.74 13.05
CA SER A 109 9.58 -9.73 11.97
C SER A 109 10.34 -9.22 10.74
N ARG A 110 10.81 -10.14 9.88
CA ARG A 110 11.39 -9.81 8.57
C ARG A 110 10.42 -9.02 7.68
N GLY A 111 9.12 -9.31 7.76
CA GLY A 111 8.07 -8.62 6.98
C GLY A 111 8.00 -7.12 7.26
N LEU A 112 8.21 -6.69 8.52
CA LEU A 112 8.25 -5.26 8.86
C LEU A 112 9.50 -4.56 8.33
N ARG A 113 10.64 -5.23 8.30
CA ARG A 113 11.86 -4.68 7.66
C ARG A 113 11.69 -4.56 6.15
N GLN A 114 11.04 -5.54 5.52
CA GLN A 114 10.69 -5.47 4.09
C GLN A 114 9.74 -4.30 3.83
N THR A 115 8.74 -4.11 4.69
CA THR A 115 7.80 -2.98 4.62
C THR A 115 8.54 -1.66 4.69
N LEU A 116 9.52 -1.50 5.60
CA LEU A 116 10.35 -0.30 5.69
C LEU A 116 11.08 0.00 4.37
N LEU A 117 11.74 -1.01 3.79
CA LEU A 117 12.42 -0.89 2.50
C LEU A 117 11.45 -0.49 1.38
N THR A 118 10.29 -1.13 1.30
CA THR A 118 9.26 -0.81 0.30
C THR A 118 8.75 0.62 0.46
N GLN A 119 8.53 1.09 1.70
CA GLN A 119 8.10 2.46 1.96
C GLN A 119 9.18 3.49 1.61
N ALA A 120 10.46 3.21 1.92
CA ALA A 120 11.57 4.07 1.54
C ALA A 120 11.67 4.25 0.02
N ARG A 121 11.62 3.15 -0.75
CA ARG A 121 11.60 3.19 -2.22
C ARG A 121 10.40 3.95 -2.79
N ARG A 122 9.23 3.88 -2.11
CA ARG A 122 8.05 4.68 -2.48
C ARG A 122 8.30 6.17 -2.28
N LEU A 123 8.89 6.55 -1.15
CA LEU A 123 9.19 7.95 -0.86
C LEU A 123 10.21 8.50 -1.87
N GLU A 124 11.30 7.77 -2.12
CA GLU A 124 12.31 8.11 -3.12
C GLU A 124 11.68 8.36 -4.49
N ARG A 125 10.88 7.40 -4.97
CA ARG A 125 10.19 7.55 -6.26
C ARG A 125 9.32 8.80 -6.32
N LEU A 126 8.58 9.10 -5.25
CA LEU A 126 7.74 10.30 -5.21
C LEU A 126 8.55 11.58 -5.16
N ALA A 127 9.67 11.59 -4.43
CA ALA A 127 10.56 12.73 -4.39
C ALA A 127 11.19 12.98 -5.77
N VAL A 128 11.59 11.92 -6.48
CA VAL A 128 12.08 12.00 -7.87
C VAL A 128 10.99 12.48 -8.82
N GLU A 129 9.76 11.98 -8.72
CA GLU A 129 8.63 12.47 -9.52
C GLU A 129 8.37 13.97 -9.23
N ARG A 130 8.41 14.39 -7.97
CA ARG A 130 8.18 15.78 -7.56
C ARG A 130 9.28 16.73 -7.99
N LEU A 131 10.54 16.31 -7.92
CA LEU A 131 11.69 17.13 -8.32
C LEU A 131 11.62 17.49 -9.81
N LYS A 132 11.01 16.65 -10.65
CA LYS A 132 10.82 16.94 -12.08
C LYS A 132 9.90 18.13 -12.35
N ASP A 133 9.03 18.49 -11.41
CA ASP A 133 8.21 19.70 -11.51
C ASP A 133 9.07 20.97 -11.37
N PHE A 134 10.31 20.85 -10.90
CA PHE A 134 11.28 21.93 -10.68
C PHE A 134 12.55 21.70 -11.51
N PRO A 135 12.51 21.86 -12.84
CA PRO A 135 13.67 21.65 -13.69
C PRO A 135 14.79 22.66 -13.37
N HIS A 136 16.05 22.22 -13.48
CA HIS A 136 17.22 23.07 -13.30
C HIS A 136 17.13 24.31 -14.21
N GLY A 137 17.26 25.51 -13.63
CA GLY A 137 17.15 26.79 -14.33
C GLY A 137 15.76 27.43 -14.33
N SER A 138 14.75 26.80 -13.71
CA SER A 138 13.56 27.54 -13.26
C SER A 138 13.94 28.40 -12.05
N ALA A 139 13.56 29.67 -12.08
CA ALA A 139 14.11 30.76 -11.27
C ALA A 139 13.77 30.68 -9.77
N ASP A 140 14.34 29.68 -9.09
CA ASP A 140 14.48 29.64 -7.64
C ASP A 140 15.98 29.50 -7.32
N GLU A 141 16.75 30.52 -7.69
CA GLU A 141 17.82 30.97 -6.80
C GLU A 141 17.09 31.50 -5.56
N ALA A 142 16.78 30.60 -4.62
CA ALA A 142 16.26 30.99 -3.33
C ALA A 142 17.33 31.87 -2.69
N GLU A 143 17.07 33.18 -2.66
CA GLU A 143 17.81 34.14 -1.84
C GLU A 143 17.80 33.63 -0.39
N GLU A 144 18.97 33.13 0.05
CA GLU A 144 19.36 33.05 1.46
C GLU A 144 20.22 34.27 1.82
#